data_AF-A0A7R7DQC3-F1
#
_entry.id   AF-A0A7R7DQC3-F1
#
_cell.length_a   1.000
_cell.length_b   1.000
_cell.length_c   1.000
_cell.angle_alpha   90.00
_cell.angle_beta   90.00
_cell.angle_gamma   90.00
#
_symmetry.space_group_name_H-M   'P 1'
#
loop_
_entity.id
_entity.type
_entity.pdbx_description
1 polymer ?
#
loop_
_entity_poly.entity_id
_entity_poly.type
_entity_poly.pdbx_seq_one_letter_code
_entity_poly.pdbx_strand_id
1 'polypeptide(L)'
;MRLRGHRTTPPAGSFRFVLDNAFVVPLRGVVAVGSVVEGTVQVGAQAVIQLPDGPREVTVRRIEVGHRAATVAGAGDQAGLYLDGLTAANIPTAAGSGGTVIDGAALAGVVVTAGG
;
A
#
# COMPACT_ATOMS: atom_id res chain seq x y z
N MET A 1 5.71 30.78 -13.26
CA MET A 1 5.62 30.01 -11.99
C MET A 1 5.58 28.52 -12.34
N ARG A 2 6.72 27.83 -12.37
CA ARG A 2 6.78 26.39 -12.65
C ARG A 2 6.44 25.65 -11.35
N LEU A 3 5.38 24.85 -11.34
CA LEU A 3 5.10 23.91 -10.26
C LEU A 3 6.36 23.04 -10.11
N ARG A 4 7.01 23.13 -8.95
CA ARG A 4 8.12 22.23 -8.62
C ARG A 4 7.56 20.82 -8.74
N GLY A 5 8.07 20.03 -9.68
CA GLY A 5 7.76 18.61 -9.77
C GLY A 5 7.94 18.02 -8.37
N HIS A 6 6.88 17.42 -7.85
CA HIS A 6 6.94 16.62 -6.64
C HIS A 6 7.95 15.53 -6.96
N ARG A 7 9.16 15.63 -6.41
CA ARG A 7 10.18 14.59 -6.53
C ARG A 7 9.64 13.39 -5.78
N THR A 8 8.95 12.52 -6.50
CA THR A 8 8.57 11.21 -6.01
C THR A 8 9.84 10.39 -5.94
N THR A 9 10.05 9.74 -4.79
CA THR A 9 11.24 8.91 -4.60
C THR A 9 10.81 7.46 -4.71
N PRO A 10 11.33 6.68 -5.66
CA PRO A 10 11.01 5.25 -5.68
C PRO A 10 11.51 4.59 -4.38
N PRO A 11 10.86 3.50 -3.93
CA PRO A 11 11.41 2.61 -2.92
C PRO A 11 12.83 2.16 -3.31
N ALA A 12 13.69 1.89 -2.33
CA ALA A 12 15.08 1.55 -2.56
C ALA A 12 15.30 0.03 -2.64
N GLY A 13 16.20 -0.38 -3.54
CA GLY A 13 16.52 -1.80 -3.78
C GLY A 13 15.37 -2.56 -4.47
N SER A 14 15.39 -3.89 -4.36
CA SER A 14 14.32 -4.78 -4.85
C SER A 14 13.08 -4.72 -3.93
N PHE A 15 12.55 -3.52 -3.66
CA PHE A 15 11.46 -3.35 -2.70
C PHE A 15 10.28 -4.25 -3.03
N ARG A 16 9.90 -5.08 -2.05
CA ARG A 16 8.79 -6.01 -2.15
C ARG A 16 8.04 -6.08 -0.82
N PHE A 17 6.78 -5.64 -0.85
CA PHE A 17 5.86 -5.74 0.27
C PHE A 17 4.73 -6.68 -0.08
N VAL A 18 4.51 -7.70 0.76
CA VAL A 18 3.47 -8.72 0.55
C VAL A 18 2.33 -8.44 1.51
N LEU A 19 1.13 -8.29 0.98
CA LEU A 19 -0.08 -8.00 1.75
C LEU A 19 -0.56 -9.27 2.46
N ASP A 20 -0.89 -9.09 3.73
CA ASP A 20 -1.73 -10.03 4.49
C ASP A 20 -3.20 -9.63 4.38
N ASN A 21 -3.48 -8.31 4.35
CA ASN A 21 -4.82 -7.75 4.29
C ASN A 21 -4.81 -6.30 3.77
N ALA A 22 -5.97 -5.74 3.44
CA ALA A 22 -6.13 -4.30 3.23
C ALA A 22 -7.47 -3.78 3.76
N PHE A 23 -7.50 -2.49 4.09
CA PHE A 23 -8.68 -1.81 4.62
C PHE A 23 -8.91 -0.49 3.90
N VAL A 24 -10.17 -0.10 3.71
CA VAL A 24 -10.53 1.27 3.32
C VAL A 24 -10.84 2.02 4.61
N VAL A 25 -10.02 3.00 4.92
CA VAL A 25 -10.24 3.87 6.08
C VAL A 25 -10.90 5.16 5.60
N PRO A 26 -12.10 5.50 6.10
CA PRO A 26 -12.79 6.73 5.73
C PRO A 26 -11.86 7.94 5.85
N LEU A 27 -11.84 8.78 4.80
CA LEU A 27 -11.02 9.99 4.69
C LEU A 27 -9.49 9.77 4.67
N ARG A 28 -9.00 8.54 4.85
CA ARG A 28 -7.56 8.20 4.86
C ARG A 28 -7.11 7.36 3.67
N GLY A 29 -8.04 6.74 2.95
CA GLY A 29 -7.75 5.95 1.75
C GLY A 29 -7.57 4.47 2.07
N VAL A 30 -6.84 3.76 1.22
CA VAL A 30 -6.55 2.33 1.40
C VAL A 30 -5.34 2.15 2.31
N VAL A 31 -5.43 1.25 3.26
CA VAL A 31 -4.34 0.81 4.13
C VAL A 31 -4.01 -0.63 3.80
N ALA A 32 -2.84 -0.86 3.21
CA ALA A 32 -2.31 -2.20 2.96
C ALA A 32 -1.52 -2.66 4.19
N VAL A 33 -1.84 -3.82 4.74
CA VAL A 33 -1.18 -4.40 5.90
C VAL A 33 -0.46 -5.66 5.46
N GLY A 34 0.80 -5.80 5.89
CA GLY A 34 1.64 -6.88 5.42
C GLY A 34 3.09 -6.75 5.85
N SER A 35 3.94 -7.46 5.14
CA SER A 35 5.37 -7.61 5.45
C SER A 35 6.24 -7.02 4.36
N VAL A 36 7.27 -6.26 4.73
CA VAL A 36 8.37 -5.96 3.78
C VAL A 36 9.27 -7.19 3.70
N VAL A 37 9.32 -7.82 2.54
CA VAL A 37 10.14 -9.01 2.30
C VAL A 37 11.54 -8.62 1.81
N GLU A 38 11.63 -7.57 0.99
CA GLU A 38 12.89 -7.07 0.43
C GLU A 38 12.88 -5.55 0.33
N GLY A 39 14.07 -4.95 0.37
CA GLY A 39 14.29 -3.51 0.18
C GLY A 39 13.72 -2.64 1.29
N THR A 40 13.50 -1.37 0.96
CA THR A 40 12.90 -0.38 1.89
C THR A 40 11.93 0.54 1.15
N VAL A 41 10.94 1.04 1.88
CA VAL A 41 9.99 2.05 1.41
C VAL A 41 9.92 3.20 2.40
N GLN A 42 9.71 4.41 1.87
CA GLN A 42 9.60 5.63 2.65
C GLN A 42 8.30 6.37 2.34
N VAL A 43 7.87 7.23 3.24
CA VAL A 43 6.75 8.15 2.99
C VAL A 43 7.08 9.04 1.78
N GLY A 44 6.09 9.25 0.91
CA GLY A 44 6.21 9.95 -0.37
C GLY A 44 6.64 9.04 -1.52
N ALA A 45 6.89 7.76 -1.28
CA ALA A 45 7.35 6.86 -2.32
C ALA A 45 6.25 6.48 -3.31
N GLN A 46 6.61 6.44 -4.60
CA GLN A 46 5.77 5.88 -5.66
C GLN A 46 6.03 4.39 -5.81
N ALA A 47 4.97 3.61 -5.75
CA ALA A 47 5.02 2.16 -5.84
C ALA A 47 3.92 1.66 -6.78
N VAL A 48 3.97 0.38 -7.13
CA VAL A 48 2.94 -0.29 -7.91
C VAL A 48 2.37 -1.43 -7.08
N ILE A 49 1.05 -1.45 -6.90
CA ILE A 49 0.34 -2.58 -6.33
C ILE A 49 -0.19 -3.49 -7.45
N GLN A 50 0.05 -4.79 -7.34
CA GLN A 50 -0.38 -5.81 -8.31
C GLN A 50 -1.74 -6.38 -7.89
N LEU A 51 -2.82 -5.65 -8.15
CA LEU A 51 -4.18 -6.10 -7.82
C LEU A 51 -4.67 -7.16 -8.82
N PRO A 52 -5.68 -7.97 -8.46
CA PRO A 52 -6.27 -8.97 -9.36
C PRO A 52 -6.81 -8.40 -10.68
N ASP A 53 -7.27 -7.14 -10.68
CA ASP A 53 -7.80 -6.44 -11.85
C ASP A 53 -6.73 -5.69 -12.66
N GLY A 54 -5.48 -5.70 -12.20
CA GLY A 54 -4.33 -5.13 -12.88
C GLY A 54 -3.44 -4.25 -11.96
N PRO A 55 -2.24 -3.90 -12.44
CA PRO A 55 -1.33 -3.04 -11.70
C PRO A 55 -1.89 -1.62 -11.54
N ARG A 56 -1.65 -1.01 -10.37
CA ARG A 56 -2.00 0.39 -10.12
C ARG A 56 -0.85 1.13 -9.46
N GLU A 57 -0.58 2.34 -9.92
CA GLU A 57 0.36 3.24 -9.28
C GLU A 57 -0.24 3.78 -7.98
N VAL A 58 0.59 3.81 -6.94
CA VAL A 58 0.21 4.29 -5.62
C VAL A 58 1.30 5.17 -5.03
N THR A 59 0.90 6.06 -4.12
CA THR A 59 1.84 6.86 -3.32
C THR A 59 1.70 6.52 -1.85
N VAL A 60 2.81 6.20 -1.20
CA VAL A 60 2.85 5.90 0.24
C VAL A 60 2.73 7.21 1.03
N ARG A 61 1.59 7.48 1.63
CA ARG A 61 1.37 8.71 2.42
C ARG A 61 1.77 8.60 3.87
N ARG A 62 1.69 7.40 4.44
CA ARG A 62 2.03 7.13 5.84
C ARG A 62 2.47 5.67 5.95
N ILE A 63 3.40 5.44 6.87
CA ILE A 63 3.88 4.12 7.23
C ILE A 63 3.64 3.95 8.73
N GLU A 64 3.17 2.76 9.12
CA GLU A 64 3.15 2.33 10.51
C GLU A 64 3.90 1.01 10.64
N VAL A 65 4.87 0.92 11.55
CA VAL A 65 5.60 -0.32 11.86
C VAL A 65 5.33 -0.67 13.32
N GLY A 66 4.87 -1.89 13.59
CA GLY A 66 4.54 -2.33 14.95
C GLY A 66 3.55 -1.40 15.68
N HIS A 67 2.51 -0.93 14.98
CA HIS A 67 1.49 0.02 15.47
C HIS A 67 2.01 1.42 15.81
N ARG A 68 3.19 1.81 15.33
CA ARG A 68 3.75 3.16 15.53
C ARG A 68 4.02 3.83 14.19
N ALA A 69 3.76 5.13 14.12
CA ALA A 69 4.07 5.93 12.94
C ALA A 69 5.58 5.88 12.65
N ALA A 70 5.92 5.65 11.40
CA ALA A 70 7.28 5.59 10.90
C ALA A 70 7.41 6.38 9.58
N THR A 71 8.63 6.77 9.24
CA THR A 71 8.93 7.42 7.95
C THR A 71 9.49 6.44 6.92
N VAL A 72 9.97 5.27 7.37
CA VAL A 72 10.57 4.20 6.56
C VAL A 72 10.15 2.85 7.14
N ALA A 73 9.96 1.85 6.27
CA ALA A 73 9.89 0.43 6.62
C ALA A 73 10.89 -0.36 5.76
N GLY A 74 11.52 -1.38 6.34
CA GLY A 74 12.52 -2.21 5.69
C GLY A 74 12.26 -3.70 5.84
N ALA A 75 13.02 -4.51 5.09
CA ALA A 75 12.91 -5.96 5.10
C ALA A 75 12.85 -6.55 6.52
N GLY A 76 11.83 -7.39 6.77
CA GLY A 76 11.51 -7.96 8.07
C GLY A 76 10.42 -7.22 8.86
N ASP A 77 10.10 -5.97 8.50
CA ASP A 77 9.09 -5.19 9.20
C ASP A 77 7.66 -5.64 8.84
N GLN A 78 6.82 -5.76 9.87
CA GLN A 78 5.36 -5.76 9.75
C GLN A 78 4.88 -4.31 9.67
N ALA A 79 4.27 -3.94 8.54
CA ALA A 79 3.91 -2.56 8.27
C ALA A 79 2.48 -2.37 7.74
N GLY A 80 1.90 -1.23 8.09
CA GLY A 80 0.73 -0.65 7.46
C GLY A 80 1.14 0.49 6.53
N LEU A 81 0.85 0.35 5.23
CA LEU A 81 1.11 1.37 4.22
C LEU A 81 -0.21 2.05 3.83
N TYR A 82 -0.30 3.35 4.06
CA TYR A 82 -1.44 4.16 3.64
C TYR A 82 -1.17 4.63 2.21
N LEU A 83 -2.03 4.20 1.28
CA LEU A 83 -1.84 4.36 -0.16
C LEU A 83 -2.87 5.32 -0.74
N ASP A 84 -2.36 6.34 -1.43
CA ASP A 84 -3.13 7.14 -2.37
C ASP A 84 -3.04 6.54 -3.78
N GLY A 85 -4.00 6.89 -4.65
CA GLY A 85 -4.11 6.31 -6.00
C GLY A 85 -5.09 5.14 -6.08
N LEU A 86 -5.64 4.70 -4.93
CA LEU A 86 -6.67 3.67 -4.84
C LEU A 86 -7.98 4.25 -4.30
N THR A 87 -9.07 3.70 -4.81
CA THR A 87 -10.43 3.95 -4.32
C THR A 87 -11.03 2.64 -3.79
N ALA A 88 -12.13 2.74 -3.04
CA ALA A 88 -12.84 1.56 -2.55
C ALA A 88 -13.27 0.60 -3.67
N ALA A 89 -13.53 1.10 -4.89
CA ALA A 89 -13.88 0.30 -6.05
C ALA A 89 -12.73 -0.58 -6.57
N ASN A 90 -11.49 -0.29 -6.18
CA ASN A 90 -10.32 -1.07 -6.58
C ASN A 90 -10.00 -2.20 -5.60
N ILE A 91 -10.65 -2.20 -4.44
CA ILE A 91 -10.42 -3.18 -3.39
C ILE A 91 -11.50 -4.25 -3.53
N PRO A 92 -11.13 -5.53 -3.71
CA PRO A 92 -12.08 -6.62 -3.75
C PRO A 92 -12.99 -6.59 -2.52
N THR A 93 -14.28 -6.79 -2.75
CA THR A 93 -15.28 -6.85 -1.68
C THR A 93 -16.09 -8.13 -1.77
N ALA A 94 -16.39 -8.70 -0.61
CA ALA A 94 -17.29 -9.84 -0.47
C ALA A 94 -18.62 -9.40 0.16
N ALA A 95 -19.68 -10.19 -0.08
CA ALA A 95 -20.94 -10.02 0.62
C ALA A 95 -20.75 -10.47 2.08
N GLY A 96 -20.91 -9.54 3.03
CA GLY A 96 -20.94 -9.82 4.46
C GLY A 96 -22.37 -9.82 5.02
N SER A 97 -22.52 -10.31 6.25
CA SER A 97 -23.83 -10.45 6.93
C SER A 97 -24.57 -9.14 7.20
N GLY A 98 -23.94 -7.98 7.00
CA GLY A 98 -24.53 -6.65 7.19
C GLY A 98 -24.23 -5.66 6.06
N GLY A 99 -23.76 -6.12 4.90
CA GLY A 99 -23.39 -5.27 3.76
C GLY A 99 -22.10 -5.74 3.06
N THR A 100 -21.61 -4.92 2.13
CA THR A 100 -20.36 -5.18 1.41
C THR A 100 -19.15 -4.99 2.34
N VAL A 101 -18.35 -6.05 2.53
CA VAL A 101 -17.13 -6.04 3.36
C VAL A 101 -15.93 -6.20 2.45
N ILE A 102 -14.77 -5.66 2.81
CA ILE A 102 -13.53 -5.90 2.06
C ILE A 102 -13.16 -7.38 2.13
N ASP A 103 -12.92 -7.98 0.98
CA ASP A 103 -12.42 -9.34 0.87
C ASP A 103 -10.90 -9.32 1.08
N GLY A 104 -10.51 -9.35 2.36
CA GLY A 104 -9.10 -9.41 2.73
C GLY A 104 -8.40 -10.67 2.22
N ALA A 105 -9.12 -11.78 2.02
CA ALA A 105 -8.55 -13.02 1.51
C ALA A 105 -8.18 -12.90 0.03
N ALA A 106 -8.98 -12.17 -0.76
CA ALA A 106 -8.65 -11.87 -2.16
C ALA A 106 -7.42 -10.95 -2.32
N LEU A 107 -6.98 -10.29 -1.23
CA LEU A 107 -5.81 -9.41 -1.21
C LEU A 107 -4.58 -10.05 -0.56
N ALA A 108 -4.73 -11.21 0.08
CA ALA A 108 -3.61 -11.94 0.65
C ALA A 108 -2.64 -12.37 -0.47
N GLY A 109 -1.35 -12.07 -0.29
CA GLY A 109 -0.32 -12.36 -1.28
C GLY A 109 -0.19 -11.33 -2.40
N VAL A 110 -1.06 -10.31 -2.48
CA VAL A 110 -0.86 -9.16 -3.37
C VAL A 110 0.46 -8.49 -3.03
N VAL A 111 1.18 -8.03 -4.05
CA VAL A 111 2.51 -7.47 -3.90
C VAL A 111 2.51 -5.98 -4.25
N VAL A 112 3.21 -5.20 -3.44
CA VAL A 112 3.60 -3.82 -3.76
C VAL A 112 5.10 -3.80 -4.06
N THR A 113 5.47 -3.24 -5.20
CA THR A 113 6.86 -3.13 -5.68
C THR A 113 7.23 -1.68 -5.97
N ALA A 114 8.53 -1.40 -6.14
CA ALA A 114 8.96 -0.08 -6.62
C ALA A 114 8.28 0.28 -7.95
N GLY A 115 7.87 1.55 -8.10
CA GLY A 115 7.44 2.11 -9.38
C GLY A 115 8.65 2.33 -10.28
N GLY A 116 8.51 1.97 -11.56
CA GLY A 116 9.53 2.17 -12.60
C GLY A 116 9.65 3.62 -13.06
#